data_AF-A0A9X2VL09-F1
#
_entry.id   AF-A0A9X2VL09-F1
#
_cell.length_a   1.000
_cell.length_b   1.000
_cell.length_c   1.000
_cell.angle_alpha   90.00
_cell.angle_beta   90.00
_cell.angle_gamma   90.00
#
_symmetry.space_group_name_H-M   'P 1'
#
loop_
_entity.id
_entity.type
_entity.pdbx_description
1 polymer ?
#
loop_
_entity_poly.entity_id
_entity_poly.type
_entity_poly.pdbx_seq_one_letter_code
_entity_poly.pdbx_strand_id
1 'polypeptide(L)'
;MLRKLSLLVAGALVAATLTTAGSAAQADELVTHHEFQTNCSVTKRAPDDPIIFPNLPGASHDHSFVGNNTVSASTTLNSLVAAGPYNTSCVNPDDLSAYWFPTVFKNNQAVLPIGKQVIYYKTGILDYRAVRPFPPGLRYVVGNSTATQEEFRTAPGAIEGWECGNSSHNWDFPANCMLGSQANIRYQAPSCWNGRDLDSADHKSHMAYPVNGACPASHPRPVPMLEFKIAFPVDGDMSTVRLASGRGYTWHYDFFNAWDAPTLDALVTHCINGGLQCDPKGYDQYKPNRGQALGNNYRLPGRP
;
A
#
# COMPACT_ATOMS: atom_id res chain seq x y z
N MET A 1 86.36 44.31 -16.15
CA MET A 1 85.43 44.86 -17.16
C MET A 1 85.08 43.77 -18.17
N LEU A 2 84.06 42.95 -17.91
CA LEU A 2 83.50 42.06 -18.92
C LEU A 2 81.99 41.92 -18.71
N ARG A 3 81.28 41.97 -19.85
CA ARG A 3 79.83 42.07 -20.04
C ARG A 3 79.04 40.93 -19.37
N LYS A 4 77.89 41.27 -18.80
CA LYS A 4 76.83 40.33 -18.40
C LYS A 4 76.22 39.67 -19.65
N LEU A 5 76.17 38.35 -19.69
CA LEU A 5 75.38 37.56 -20.65
C LEU A 5 74.24 36.90 -19.87
N SER A 6 72.99 37.21 -20.24
CA SER A 6 71.79 36.59 -19.68
C SER A 6 71.50 35.28 -20.42
N LEU A 7 71.46 34.17 -19.68
CA LEU A 7 70.94 32.88 -20.18
C LEU A 7 69.46 32.75 -19.81
N LEU A 8 68.61 32.60 -20.82
CA LEU A 8 67.21 32.18 -20.68
C LEU A 8 67.17 30.66 -20.47
N VAL A 9 66.60 30.20 -19.35
CA VAL A 9 66.24 28.80 -19.14
C VAL A 9 64.73 28.67 -19.34
N ALA A 10 64.32 27.95 -20.38
CA ALA A 10 62.93 27.60 -20.63
C ALA A 10 62.54 26.42 -19.72
N GLY A 11 61.70 26.66 -18.71
CA GLY A 11 61.12 25.62 -17.87
C GLY A 11 59.87 25.03 -18.52
N ALA A 12 59.90 23.73 -18.84
CA ALA A 12 58.71 22.99 -19.27
C ALA A 12 57.89 22.60 -18.03
N LEU A 13 56.67 23.12 -17.89
CA LEU A 13 55.69 22.63 -16.90
C LEU A 13 55.03 21.36 -17.45
N VAL A 14 55.25 20.22 -16.79
CA VAL A 14 54.44 19.01 -16.98
C VAL A 14 53.29 19.07 -15.97
N ALA A 15 52.07 19.31 -16.45
CA ALA A 15 50.87 19.24 -15.63
C ALA A 15 50.47 17.76 -15.47
N ALA A 16 50.71 17.19 -14.29
CA ALA A 16 50.20 15.88 -13.91
C ALA A 16 48.71 16.00 -13.55
N THR A 17 47.83 15.56 -14.42
CA THR A 17 46.41 15.41 -14.13
C THR A 17 46.19 14.18 -13.25
N LEU A 18 45.97 14.39 -11.95
CA LEU A 18 45.43 13.36 -11.08
C LEU A 18 43.96 13.12 -11.44
N THR A 19 43.67 12.01 -12.11
CA THR A 19 42.31 11.49 -12.23
C THR A 19 41.95 10.75 -10.95
N THR A 20 41.19 11.38 -10.07
CA THR A 20 40.51 10.68 -8.99
C THR A 20 39.40 9.82 -9.60
N ALA A 21 39.67 8.52 -9.76
CA ALA A 21 38.62 7.54 -10.03
C ALA A 21 37.70 7.52 -8.80
N GLY A 22 36.61 8.29 -8.85
CA GLY A 22 35.53 8.18 -7.89
C GLY A 22 34.98 6.77 -7.97
N SER A 23 35.14 5.99 -6.90
CA SER A 23 34.43 4.74 -6.70
C SER A 23 32.94 5.02 -6.85
N ALA A 24 32.34 4.56 -7.95
CA ALA A 24 30.89 4.52 -8.08
C ALA A 24 30.37 3.76 -6.85
N ALA A 25 29.49 4.39 -6.08
CA ALA A 25 28.80 3.72 -4.99
C ALA A 25 28.25 2.40 -5.54
N GLN A 26 28.70 1.26 -5.01
CA GLN A 26 28.15 -0.03 -5.37
C GLN A 26 26.66 0.02 -5.04
N ALA A 27 25.81 -0.23 -6.03
CA ALA A 27 24.39 -0.37 -5.80
C ALA A 27 24.18 -1.47 -4.74
N ASP A 28 23.37 -1.17 -3.73
CA ASP A 28 23.02 -2.15 -2.71
C ASP A 28 22.14 -3.23 -3.35
N GLU A 29 22.77 -4.35 -3.72
CA GLU A 29 22.08 -5.52 -4.30
C GLU A 29 21.39 -6.38 -3.24
N LEU A 30 21.43 -6.01 -1.95
CA LEU A 30 20.71 -6.74 -0.90
C LEU A 30 19.20 -6.61 -1.14
N VAL A 31 18.55 -7.77 -1.24
CA VAL A 31 17.09 -7.85 -1.28
C VAL A 31 16.59 -7.65 0.15
N THR A 32 16.01 -6.48 0.42
CA THR A 32 15.52 -6.08 1.74
C THR A 32 14.01 -5.96 1.80
N HIS A 33 13.35 -5.81 0.66
CA HIS A 33 11.91 -5.58 0.53
C HIS A 33 11.32 -6.40 -0.62
N HIS A 34 10.00 -6.59 -0.61
CA HIS A 34 9.27 -7.38 -1.60
C HIS A 34 7.87 -6.76 -1.79
N GLU A 35 7.84 -5.50 -2.22
CA GLU A 35 6.62 -4.70 -2.18
C GLU A 35 6.51 -3.64 -3.27
N PHE A 36 5.27 -3.22 -3.54
CA PHE A 36 4.97 -1.96 -4.23
C PHE A 36 3.80 -1.25 -3.56
N GLN A 37 3.65 0.05 -3.84
CA GLN A 37 2.61 0.92 -3.29
C GLN A 37 1.61 1.34 -4.38
N THR A 38 0.35 1.59 -4.04
CA THR A 38 -0.63 2.12 -5.03
C THR A 38 -0.99 3.59 -4.83
N ASN A 39 -0.91 4.06 -3.58
CA ASN A 39 -1.10 5.44 -3.13
C ASN A 39 -2.40 6.08 -3.64
N CYS A 40 -3.47 6.03 -2.84
CA CYS A 40 -4.80 6.46 -3.26
C CYS A 40 -5.38 7.48 -2.26
N SER A 41 -6.15 8.45 -2.76
CA SER A 41 -6.82 9.46 -1.91
C SER A 41 -8.29 9.09 -1.66
N VAL A 42 -8.87 9.56 -0.56
CA VAL A 42 -10.33 9.43 -0.35
C VAL A 42 -11.08 10.27 -1.37
N THR A 43 -12.05 9.66 -2.04
CA THR A 43 -12.87 10.30 -3.08
C THR A 43 -14.27 10.60 -2.58
N LYS A 44 -14.79 9.74 -1.70
CA LYS A 44 -16.11 9.91 -1.11
C LYS A 44 -16.25 9.13 0.19
N ARG A 45 -17.34 9.44 0.91
CA ARG A 45 -17.88 8.61 1.97
C ARG A 45 -19.31 8.18 1.65
N ALA A 46 -19.70 7.00 2.09
CA ALA A 46 -21.08 6.54 2.02
C ALA A 46 -21.34 5.41 3.04
N PRO A 47 -22.56 5.27 3.58
CA PRO A 47 -23.00 4.12 4.35
C PRO A 47 -23.28 2.87 3.47
N ASP A 48 -22.40 2.61 2.51
CA ASP A 48 -22.53 1.52 1.55
C ASP A 48 -21.47 0.45 1.80
N ASP A 49 -21.80 -0.80 1.53
CA ASP A 49 -20.83 -1.90 1.46
C ASP A 49 -21.26 -2.90 0.38
N PRO A 50 -20.64 -2.90 -0.81
CA PRO A 50 -21.02 -3.80 -1.89
C PRO A 50 -20.61 -5.26 -1.70
N ILE A 51 -19.80 -5.58 -0.68
CA ILE A 51 -19.45 -6.96 -0.34
C ILE A 51 -20.48 -7.50 0.66
N ILE A 52 -20.70 -6.78 1.76
CA ILE A 52 -21.55 -7.22 2.87
C ILE A 52 -23.04 -7.00 2.58
N PHE A 53 -23.39 -5.87 1.96
CA PHE A 53 -24.77 -5.46 1.67
C PHE A 53 -24.97 -5.12 0.19
N PRO A 54 -24.74 -6.09 -0.72
CA PRO A 54 -24.81 -5.84 -2.16
C PRO A 54 -26.21 -5.38 -2.57
N ASN A 55 -26.26 -4.29 -3.33
CA ASN A 55 -27.47 -3.62 -3.81
C ASN A 55 -28.38 -3.03 -2.72
N LEU A 56 -27.86 -2.78 -1.52
CA LEU A 56 -28.58 -2.13 -0.42
C LEU A 56 -27.90 -0.82 -0.02
N PRO A 57 -28.17 0.29 -0.73
CA PRO A 57 -27.62 1.60 -0.38
C PRO A 57 -27.99 2.01 1.05
N GLY A 58 -27.02 2.50 1.81
CA GLY A 58 -27.23 2.95 3.19
C GLY A 58 -27.40 1.86 4.24
N ALA A 59 -27.21 0.58 3.89
CA ALA A 59 -27.35 -0.53 4.83
C ALA A 59 -26.13 -0.74 5.75
N SER A 60 -24.99 -0.09 5.48
CA SER A 60 -23.76 -0.22 6.27
C SER A 60 -23.52 0.98 7.17
N HIS A 61 -22.51 0.91 8.05
CA HIS A 61 -21.93 2.11 8.66
C HIS A 61 -21.16 2.93 7.60
N ASP A 62 -20.85 4.19 7.92
CA ASP A 62 -20.17 5.10 7.00
C ASP A 62 -18.74 4.64 6.69
N HIS A 63 -18.46 4.43 5.41
CA HIS A 63 -17.15 4.08 4.89
C HIS A 63 -16.53 5.25 4.13
N SER A 64 -15.21 5.37 4.22
CA SER A 64 -14.38 6.20 3.35
C SER A 64 -13.82 5.33 2.23
N PHE A 65 -14.04 5.76 0.97
CA PHE A 65 -13.66 5.01 -0.22
C PHE A 65 -12.43 5.63 -0.90
N VAL A 66 -11.48 4.77 -1.29
CA VAL A 66 -10.32 5.10 -2.14
C VAL A 66 -10.27 4.13 -3.33
N GLY A 67 -9.44 4.43 -4.33
CA GLY A 67 -9.39 3.69 -5.59
C GLY A 67 -10.46 4.15 -6.56
N ASN A 68 -11.19 3.20 -7.15
CA ASN A 68 -12.20 3.44 -8.19
C ASN A 68 -13.25 4.49 -7.78
N ASN A 69 -13.47 5.50 -8.61
CA ASN A 69 -14.40 6.59 -8.28
C ASN A 69 -15.88 6.21 -8.46
N THR A 70 -16.18 5.04 -9.04
CA THR A 70 -17.55 4.62 -9.36
C THR A 70 -18.14 3.64 -8.35
N VAL A 71 -17.37 3.27 -7.31
CA VAL A 71 -17.83 2.35 -6.25
C VAL A 71 -19.16 2.82 -5.66
N SER A 72 -20.04 1.90 -5.30
CA SER A 72 -21.38 2.14 -4.72
C SER A 72 -21.91 0.82 -4.16
N ALA A 73 -23.05 0.84 -3.45
CA ALA A 73 -23.70 -0.40 -3.00
C ALA A 73 -23.99 -1.42 -4.12
N SER A 74 -24.14 -1.00 -5.39
CA SER A 74 -24.40 -1.90 -6.53
C SER A 74 -23.15 -2.30 -7.32
N THR A 75 -21.96 -2.08 -6.75
CA THR A 75 -20.68 -2.36 -7.42
C THR A 75 -20.52 -3.83 -7.79
N THR A 76 -20.06 -4.05 -9.02
CA THR A 76 -19.65 -5.36 -9.55
C THR A 76 -18.27 -5.22 -10.20
N LEU A 77 -17.60 -6.35 -10.49
CA LEU A 77 -16.35 -6.31 -11.25
C LEU A 77 -16.52 -5.57 -12.58
N ASN A 78 -17.63 -5.83 -13.29
CA ASN A 78 -17.90 -5.20 -14.58
C ASN A 78 -18.07 -3.68 -14.44
N SER A 79 -18.73 -3.18 -13.39
CA SER A 79 -18.88 -1.73 -13.19
C SER A 79 -17.53 -1.07 -12.87
N LEU A 80 -16.69 -1.73 -12.07
CA LEU A 80 -15.35 -1.22 -11.75
C LEU A 80 -14.47 -1.16 -13.00
N VAL A 81 -14.43 -2.23 -13.80
CA VAL A 81 -13.66 -2.28 -15.05
C VAL A 81 -14.19 -1.28 -16.08
N ALA A 82 -15.51 -1.12 -16.18
CA ALA A 82 -16.14 -0.17 -17.10
C ALA A 82 -15.82 1.29 -16.78
N ALA A 83 -15.38 1.60 -15.55
CA ALA A 83 -14.91 2.94 -15.18
C ALA A 83 -13.75 3.41 -16.06
N GLY A 84 -12.91 2.46 -16.51
CA GLY A 84 -11.77 2.68 -17.39
C GLY A 84 -10.56 3.31 -16.71
N PRO A 85 -9.38 3.27 -17.36
CA PRO A 85 -8.14 3.85 -16.83
C PRO A 85 -8.32 5.31 -16.43
N TYR A 86 -7.57 5.75 -15.42
CA TYR A 86 -7.62 7.10 -14.83
C TYR A 86 -8.90 7.40 -14.03
N ASN A 87 -9.92 6.53 -14.04
CA ASN A 87 -11.11 6.70 -13.22
C ASN A 87 -10.94 6.09 -11.81
N THR A 88 -9.85 6.50 -11.17
CA THR A 88 -9.41 6.05 -9.85
C THR A 88 -8.72 7.21 -9.15
N SER A 89 -8.63 7.15 -7.84
CA SER A 89 -7.85 8.08 -7.02
C SER A 89 -6.43 7.60 -6.74
N CYS A 90 -6.10 6.39 -7.14
CA CYS A 90 -4.76 5.84 -7.05
C CYS A 90 -3.81 6.54 -8.04
N VAL A 91 -2.51 6.55 -7.73
CA VAL A 91 -1.49 7.09 -8.66
C VAL A 91 -1.46 6.26 -9.94
N ASN A 92 -1.60 4.95 -9.82
CA ASN A 92 -1.63 4.06 -10.97
C ASN A 92 -3.03 4.10 -11.62
N PRO A 93 -3.16 4.58 -12.87
CA PRO A 93 -4.45 4.74 -13.51
C PRO A 93 -5.10 3.42 -13.92
N ASP A 94 -4.34 2.33 -13.95
CA ASP A 94 -4.81 0.98 -14.27
C ASP A 94 -5.23 0.19 -13.00
N ASP A 95 -5.13 0.80 -11.80
CA ASP A 95 -5.76 0.28 -10.57
C ASP A 95 -7.23 0.74 -10.49
N LEU A 96 -8.12 -0.08 -11.04
CA LEU A 96 -9.57 0.14 -10.97
C LEU A 96 -10.20 -0.56 -9.76
N SER A 97 -9.41 -1.06 -8.82
CA SER A 97 -9.92 -1.71 -7.62
C SER A 97 -10.60 -0.72 -6.69
N ALA A 98 -11.52 -1.22 -5.89
CA ALA A 98 -12.15 -0.44 -4.82
C ALA A 98 -11.58 -0.88 -3.46
N TYR A 99 -11.31 0.10 -2.61
CA TYR A 99 -10.82 -0.10 -1.26
C TYR A 99 -11.62 0.81 -0.33
N TRP A 100 -12.08 0.30 0.81
CA TRP A 100 -12.77 1.12 1.79
C TRP A 100 -12.50 0.69 3.21
N PHE A 101 -12.70 1.62 4.13
CA PHE A 101 -12.51 1.42 5.57
C PHE A 101 -13.48 2.34 6.34
N PRO A 102 -13.80 2.05 7.61
CA PRO A 102 -14.69 2.88 8.41
C PRO A 102 -14.21 4.32 8.48
N THR A 103 -15.11 5.26 8.23
CA THR A 103 -14.80 6.69 8.36
C THR A 103 -14.47 7.01 9.82
N VAL A 104 -13.40 7.75 10.05
CA VAL A 104 -13.06 8.28 11.39
C VAL A 104 -13.94 9.50 11.68
N PHE A 105 -14.40 9.62 12.91
CA PHE A 105 -15.11 10.79 13.42
C PHE A 105 -14.39 11.33 14.64
N LYS A 106 -14.36 12.65 14.79
CA LYS A 106 -14.00 13.36 16.03
C LYS A 106 -15.12 14.34 16.36
N ASN A 107 -15.66 14.30 17.58
CA ASN A 107 -16.84 15.10 17.96
C ASN A 107 -18.03 14.95 16.99
N ASN A 108 -18.27 13.71 16.50
CA ASN A 108 -19.27 13.40 15.48
C ASN A 108 -19.11 14.12 14.13
N GLN A 109 -17.98 14.76 13.88
CA GLN A 109 -17.62 15.28 12.56
C GLN A 109 -16.70 14.28 11.86
N ALA A 110 -16.98 13.97 10.59
CA ALA A 110 -16.14 13.07 9.80
C ALA A 110 -14.76 13.69 9.62
N VAL A 111 -13.72 12.87 9.79
CA VAL A 111 -12.33 13.24 9.58
C VAL A 111 -11.74 12.31 8.52
N LEU A 112 -11.45 12.89 7.36
CA LEU A 112 -10.86 12.15 6.25
C LEU A 112 -9.32 12.22 6.32
N PRO A 113 -8.63 11.14 5.93
CA PRO A 113 -7.21 11.20 5.63
C PRO A 113 -6.87 12.32 4.64
N ILE A 114 -5.72 12.97 4.83
CA ILE A 114 -5.24 14.04 3.95
C ILE A 114 -4.30 13.45 2.90
N GLY A 115 -4.56 13.75 1.63
CA GLY A 115 -3.71 13.32 0.52
C GLY A 115 -3.77 11.83 0.25
N LYS A 116 -2.70 11.30 -0.36
CA LYS A 116 -2.61 9.89 -0.76
C LYS A 116 -2.23 9.01 0.40
N GLN A 117 -3.07 8.04 0.69
CA GLN A 117 -2.85 7.00 1.68
C GLN A 117 -2.12 5.83 1.06
N VAL A 118 -1.25 5.18 1.84
CA VAL A 118 -0.40 4.12 1.31
C VAL A 118 -1.09 2.77 1.51
N ILE A 119 -1.38 2.10 0.40
CA ILE A 119 -1.76 0.69 0.38
C ILE A 119 -0.59 -0.06 -0.21
N TYR A 120 0.03 -0.92 0.59
CA TYR A 120 1.12 -1.76 0.15
C TYR A 120 0.59 -3.08 -0.38
N TYR A 121 1.24 -3.57 -1.42
CA TYR A 121 1.17 -4.95 -1.88
C TYR A 121 2.51 -5.59 -1.57
N LYS A 122 2.53 -6.53 -0.63
CA LYS A 122 3.77 -7.16 -0.13
C LYS A 122 3.77 -8.67 -0.33
N THR A 123 4.90 -9.33 -0.18
CA THR A 123 4.89 -10.76 0.13
C THR A 123 4.40 -10.97 1.57
N GLY A 124 3.54 -11.97 1.79
CA GLY A 124 3.24 -12.50 3.13
C GLY A 124 3.99 -13.80 3.46
N ILE A 125 4.68 -14.38 2.48
CA ILE A 125 5.40 -15.66 2.61
C ILE A 125 6.90 -15.48 2.39
N LEU A 126 7.69 -16.44 2.89
CA LEU A 126 9.14 -16.47 2.71
C LEU A 126 9.53 -16.70 1.25
N ASP A 127 8.83 -17.59 0.54
CA ASP A 127 9.03 -17.78 -0.91
C ASP A 127 8.29 -16.70 -1.72
N TYR A 128 8.78 -15.48 -1.62
CA TYR A 128 8.21 -14.31 -2.29
C TYR A 128 8.15 -14.42 -3.82
N ARG A 129 8.91 -15.34 -4.44
CA ARG A 129 8.87 -15.59 -5.90
C ARG A 129 7.66 -16.42 -6.33
N ALA A 130 7.02 -17.12 -5.39
CA ALA A 130 5.78 -17.87 -5.63
C ALA A 130 4.53 -16.99 -5.63
N VAL A 131 4.64 -15.72 -5.18
CA VAL A 131 3.51 -14.77 -5.18
C VAL A 131 3.04 -14.51 -6.62
N ARG A 132 1.71 -14.60 -6.82
CA ARG A 132 1.03 -14.35 -8.10
C ARG A 132 0.01 -13.21 -7.95
N PRO A 133 -0.29 -12.45 -9.00
CA PRO A 133 -1.29 -11.39 -8.93
C PRO A 133 -2.66 -11.91 -8.49
N PHE A 134 -3.44 -11.05 -7.83
CA PHE A 134 -4.82 -11.39 -7.47
C PHE A 134 -5.64 -11.68 -8.73
N PRO A 135 -6.51 -12.71 -8.72
CA PRO A 135 -7.44 -12.93 -9.82
C PRO A 135 -8.47 -11.78 -9.88
N PRO A 136 -8.91 -11.35 -11.08
CA PRO A 136 -9.93 -10.32 -11.21
C PRO A 136 -11.19 -10.67 -10.44
N GLY A 137 -11.70 -9.71 -9.67
CA GLY A 137 -12.93 -9.84 -8.90
C GLY A 137 -12.81 -10.52 -7.54
N LEU A 138 -11.60 -10.94 -7.14
CA LEU A 138 -11.32 -11.34 -5.77
C LEU A 138 -11.74 -10.20 -4.83
N ARG A 139 -12.51 -10.52 -3.80
CA ARG A 139 -12.96 -9.55 -2.81
C ARG A 139 -13.05 -10.18 -1.42
N TYR A 140 -12.66 -9.44 -0.41
CA TYR A 140 -12.70 -9.93 0.98
C TYR A 140 -12.65 -8.78 1.97
N VAL A 141 -13.06 -9.08 3.20
CA VAL A 141 -13.03 -8.16 4.35
C VAL A 141 -11.90 -8.55 5.30
N VAL A 142 -11.08 -7.58 5.70
CA VAL A 142 -9.96 -7.75 6.63
C VAL A 142 -10.29 -7.10 7.97
N GLY A 143 -9.97 -7.75 9.09
CA GLY A 143 -10.38 -7.27 10.42
C GLY A 143 -11.83 -7.62 10.74
N ASN A 144 -12.44 -6.96 11.73
CA ASN A 144 -13.82 -7.21 12.15
C ASN A 144 -14.47 -5.94 12.74
N SER A 145 -15.62 -5.55 12.20
CA SER A 145 -16.40 -4.38 12.62
C SER A 145 -17.00 -4.49 14.02
N THR A 146 -17.05 -5.70 14.58
CA THR A 146 -17.61 -6.00 15.90
C THR A 146 -16.57 -6.55 16.88
N ALA A 147 -15.29 -6.48 16.51
CA ALA A 147 -14.21 -6.98 17.37
C ALA A 147 -14.26 -6.35 18.76
N THR A 148 -13.87 -7.13 19.75
CA THR A 148 -13.40 -6.63 21.03
C THR A 148 -11.95 -6.15 20.91
N GLN A 149 -11.49 -5.39 21.91
CA GLN A 149 -10.09 -4.95 21.96
C GLN A 149 -9.09 -6.13 21.96
N GLU A 150 -9.43 -7.23 22.64
CA GLU A 150 -8.56 -8.40 22.72
C GLU A 150 -8.50 -9.16 21.39
N GLU A 151 -9.62 -9.29 20.69
CA GLU A 151 -9.65 -9.90 19.35
C GLU A 151 -8.86 -9.04 18.36
N PHE A 152 -8.94 -7.72 18.44
CA PHE A 152 -8.13 -6.83 17.61
C PHE A 152 -6.64 -6.97 17.92
N ARG A 153 -6.26 -6.93 19.20
CA ARG A 153 -4.87 -7.06 19.66
C ARG A 153 -4.20 -8.35 19.22
N THR A 154 -4.96 -9.44 19.18
CA THR A 154 -4.45 -10.79 18.87
C THR A 154 -4.67 -11.19 17.41
N ALA A 155 -5.31 -10.33 16.61
CA ALA A 155 -5.55 -10.60 15.20
C ALA A 155 -4.21 -10.71 14.43
N PRO A 156 -4.06 -11.67 13.51
CA PRO A 156 -2.82 -11.83 12.73
C PRO A 156 -2.43 -10.59 11.91
N GLY A 157 -3.41 -9.77 11.52
CA GLY A 157 -3.18 -8.54 10.78
C GLY A 157 -2.78 -7.33 11.62
N ALA A 158 -2.94 -7.39 12.95
CA ALA A 158 -2.69 -6.28 13.86
C ALA A 158 -1.22 -6.27 14.30
N ILE A 159 -0.34 -5.73 13.46
CA ILE A 159 1.10 -5.70 13.73
C ILE A 159 1.48 -4.57 14.69
N GLU A 160 1.21 -3.32 14.31
CA GLU A 160 1.61 -2.12 15.09
C GLU A 160 0.44 -1.48 15.84
N GLY A 161 -0.80 -1.95 15.61
CA GLY A 161 -2.01 -1.30 16.12
C GLY A 161 -2.14 0.16 15.65
N TRP A 162 -2.76 1.00 16.48
CA TRP A 162 -2.82 2.44 16.28
C TRP A 162 -1.51 3.10 16.71
N GLU A 163 -1.03 4.01 15.88
CA GLU A 163 0.17 4.80 16.11
C GLU A 163 -0.20 6.28 16.25
N CYS A 164 0.43 7.01 17.16
CA CYS A 164 0.38 8.46 17.19
C CYS A 164 1.72 9.04 17.65
N GLY A 165 2.35 9.83 16.79
CA GLY A 165 3.70 10.34 17.04
C GLY A 165 4.67 9.19 17.27
N ASN A 166 5.23 9.12 18.49
CA ASN A 166 6.13 8.04 18.91
C ASN A 166 5.44 6.92 19.70
N SER A 167 4.11 6.97 19.84
CA SER A 167 3.32 5.90 20.46
C SER A 167 2.89 4.88 19.40
N SER A 168 3.14 3.60 19.63
CA SER A 168 2.69 2.48 18.80
C SER A 168 2.16 1.34 19.67
N HIS A 169 1.67 0.26 19.07
CA HIS A 169 1.05 -0.88 19.74
C HIS A 169 -0.16 -0.49 20.60
N ASN A 170 -0.93 0.51 20.15
CA ASN A 170 -2.19 0.88 20.80
C ASN A 170 -3.32 0.04 20.19
N TRP A 171 -4.00 -0.76 21.02
CA TRP A 171 -5.08 -1.66 20.56
C TRP A 171 -6.46 -0.99 20.56
N ASP A 172 -6.50 0.32 20.77
CA ASP A 172 -7.62 1.24 20.56
C ASP A 172 -7.00 2.62 20.28
N PHE A 173 -7.81 3.64 19.99
CA PHE A 173 -7.31 5.01 19.96
C PHE A 173 -6.67 5.35 21.33
N PRO A 174 -5.40 5.80 21.35
CA PRO A 174 -4.77 6.24 22.59
C PRO A 174 -5.54 7.42 23.17
N ALA A 175 -5.61 7.58 24.49
CA ALA A 175 -6.38 8.66 25.13
C ALA A 175 -5.93 10.07 24.70
N ASN A 176 -4.63 10.24 24.41
CA ASN A 176 -4.05 11.48 23.92
C ASN A 176 -3.10 11.18 22.77
N CYS A 177 -3.09 12.07 21.79
CA CYS A 177 -2.21 12.04 20.64
C CYS A 177 -1.41 13.35 20.57
N MET A 178 -0.11 13.30 20.26
CA MET A 178 0.74 14.50 20.23
C MET A 178 0.17 15.56 19.27
N LEU A 179 -0.03 16.79 19.76
CA LEU A 179 -0.51 17.91 18.94
C LEU A 179 0.41 18.15 17.73
N GLY A 180 -0.19 18.37 16.56
CA GLY A 180 0.49 18.46 15.27
C GLY A 180 0.90 17.12 14.66
N SER A 181 0.58 16.00 15.32
CA SER A 181 0.77 14.65 14.77
C SER A 181 -0.51 14.13 14.08
N GLN A 182 -0.57 12.82 13.87
CA GLN A 182 -1.65 12.11 13.20
C GLN A 182 -1.85 10.76 13.88
N ALA A 183 -3.09 10.26 13.93
CA ALA A 183 -3.34 8.86 14.24
C ALA A 183 -3.14 8.02 12.97
N ASN A 184 -2.30 6.99 13.05
CA ASN A 184 -2.04 6.08 11.93
C ASN A 184 -2.46 4.67 12.32
N ILE A 185 -2.76 3.86 11.32
CA ILE A 185 -3.06 2.44 11.48
C ILE A 185 -2.33 1.65 10.41
N ARG A 186 -1.71 0.54 10.82
CA ARG A 186 -1.11 -0.46 9.91
C ARG A 186 -1.77 -1.80 10.14
N TYR A 187 -2.47 -2.30 9.14
CA TYR A 187 -3.21 -3.56 9.27
C TYR A 187 -3.06 -4.45 8.04
N GLN A 188 -2.62 -5.68 8.25
CA GLN A 188 -2.26 -6.63 7.20
C GLN A 188 -3.41 -7.61 6.88
N ALA A 189 -3.58 -7.88 5.59
CA ALA A 189 -4.52 -8.85 5.05
C ALA A 189 -3.97 -10.28 5.11
N PRO A 190 -4.84 -11.31 5.04
CA PRO A 190 -4.42 -12.63 4.61
C PRO A 190 -3.82 -12.59 3.19
N SER A 191 -2.85 -13.47 2.89
CA SER A 191 -2.12 -13.48 1.61
C SER A 191 -2.08 -14.86 0.95
N CYS A 192 -2.92 -15.79 1.40
CA CYS A 192 -3.04 -17.13 0.86
C CYS A 192 -4.47 -17.36 0.39
N TRP A 193 -4.66 -17.52 -0.91
CA TRP A 193 -5.96 -17.76 -1.53
C TRP A 193 -6.20 -19.26 -1.71
N ASN A 194 -7.46 -19.70 -1.59
CA ASN A 194 -7.83 -21.10 -1.78
C ASN A 194 -7.72 -21.60 -3.24
N GLY A 195 -7.50 -20.69 -4.19
CA GLY A 195 -7.29 -21.01 -5.59
C GLY A 195 -8.57 -21.25 -6.39
N ARG A 196 -9.74 -21.02 -5.79
CA ARG A 196 -11.04 -21.28 -6.42
C ARG A 196 -12.02 -20.13 -6.27
N ASP A 197 -12.26 -19.67 -5.05
CA ASP A 197 -13.40 -18.79 -4.74
C ASP A 197 -12.98 -17.32 -4.72
N LEU A 198 -13.60 -16.47 -5.54
CA LEU A 198 -13.32 -15.03 -5.54
C LEU A 198 -13.96 -14.28 -4.36
N ASP A 199 -14.89 -14.95 -3.67
CA ASP A 199 -15.55 -14.49 -2.45
C ASP A 199 -16.08 -15.74 -1.71
N SER A 200 -16.34 -15.63 -0.41
CA SER A 200 -16.96 -16.67 0.41
C SER A 200 -18.18 -16.13 1.14
N ALA A 201 -19.03 -17.00 1.68
CA ALA A 201 -20.27 -16.56 2.36
C ALA A 201 -20.01 -15.64 3.57
N ASP A 202 -18.83 -15.75 4.19
CA ASP A 202 -18.35 -14.88 5.28
C ASP A 202 -17.38 -13.80 4.80
N HIS A 203 -17.14 -13.70 3.48
CA HIS A 203 -16.22 -12.79 2.82
C HIS A 203 -14.77 -12.84 3.33
N LYS A 204 -14.39 -13.96 3.97
CA LYS A 204 -13.10 -14.14 4.67
C LYS A 204 -12.47 -15.50 4.41
N SER A 205 -13.21 -16.59 4.58
CA SER A 205 -12.70 -17.96 4.61
C SER A 205 -12.08 -18.50 3.32
N HIS A 206 -12.21 -17.80 2.19
CA HIS A 206 -11.48 -18.12 0.95
C HIS A 206 -10.03 -17.59 0.95
N MET A 207 -9.67 -16.81 1.98
CA MET A 207 -8.33 -16.26 2.24
C MET A 207 -7.83 -16.73 3.61
N ALA A 208 -6.52 -16.94 3.72
CA ALA A 208 -5.86 -17.31 4.96
C ALA A 208 -4.56 -16.52 5.18
N TYR A 209 -4.22 -16.32 6.46
CA TYR A 209 -2.90 -15.85 6.83
C TYR A 209 -1.87 -16.98 6.67
N PRO A 210 -0.64 -16.68 6.21
CA PRO A 210 0.46 -17.63 6.20
C PRO A 210 0.74 -18.21 7.58
N VAL A 211 1.18 -19.47 7.62
CA VAL A 211 1.61 -20.16 8.83
C VAL A 211 3.06 -20.56 8.66
N ASN A 212 3.93 -20.18 9.60
CA ASN A 212 5.38 -20.43 9.52
C ASN A 212 6.00 -19.96 8.19
N GLY A 213 5.54 -18.81 7.68
CA GLY A 213 6.08 -18.21 6.46
C GLY A 213 5.64 -18.87 5.15
N ALA A 214 4.67 -19.79 5.16
CA ALA A 214 4.12 -20.43 3.97
C ALA A 214 2.60 -20.47 3.98
N CYS A 215 2.01 -20.62 2.81
CA CYS A 215 0.57 -20.81 2.71
C CYS A 215 0.15 -22.21 3.17
N PRO A 216 -0.95 -22.33 3.95
CA PRO A 216 -1.45 -23.64 4.36
C PRO A 216 -1.97 -24.42 3.15
N ALA A 217 -2.03 -25.76 3.26
CA ALA A 217 -2.50 -26.62 2.18
C ALA A 217 -3.95 -26.33 1.74
N SER A 218 -4.78 -25.80 2.64
CA SER A 218 -6.14 -25.35 2.33
C SER A 218 -6.18 -24.09 1.46
N HIS A 219 -5.10 -23.29 1.45
CA HIS A 219 -4.99 -22.03 0.72
C HIS A 219 -3.69 -21.93 -0.10
N PRO A 220 -3.49 -22.81 -1.10
CA PRO A 220 -2.17 -23.06 -1.69
C PRO A 220 -1.73 -22.01 -2.71
N ARG A 221 -2.44 -20.88 -2.86
CA ARG A 221 -2.11 -19.82 -3.83
C ARG A 221 -1.61 -18.56 -3.11
N PRO A 222 -0.29 -18.33 -3.04
CA PRO A 222 0.24 -17.08 -2.53
C PRO A 222 -0.13 -15.93 -3.44
N VAL A 223 -0.71 -14.90 -2.86
CA VAL A 223 -1.09 -13.64 -3.50
C VAL A 223 -0.51 -12.48 -2.68
N PRO A 224 -0.51 -11.23 -3.17
CA PRO A 224 0.02 -10.13 -2.39
C PRO A 224 -0.70 -10.00 -1.05
N MET A 225 0.05 -9.69 0.00
CA MET A 225 -0.49 -9.23 1.27
C MET A 225 -0.77 -7.74 1.15
N LEU A 226 -2.05 -7.35 1.23
CA LEU A 226 -2.39 -5.94 1.39
C LEU A 226 -2.01 -5.48 2.80
N GLU A 227 -1.40 -4.30 2.90
CA GLU A 227 -1.25 -3.60 4.18
C GLU A 227 -1.73 -2.17 4.00
N PHE A 228 -2.78 -1.81 4.72
CA PHE A 228 -3.29 -0.44 4.75
C PHE A 228 -2.47 0.33 5.78
N LYS A 229 -1.79 1.38 5.33
CA LYS A 229 -1.15 2.39 6.18
C LYS A 229 -1.86 3.72 5.98
N ILE A 230 -2.86 3.98 6.82
CA ILE A 230 -3.76 5.13 6.70
C ILE A 230 -3.48 6.12 7.82
N ALA A 231 -3.38 7.41 7.49
CA ALA A 231 -3.13 8.48 8.42
C ALA A 231 -4.33 9.41 8.53
N PHE A 232 -4.79 9.67 9.76
CA PHE A 232 -5.91 10.56 10.05
C PHE A 232 -5.40 11.80 10.78
N PRO A 233 -5.79 13.01 10.35
CA PRO A 233 -5.37 14.28 10.96
C PRO A 233 -6.15 14.55 12.27
N VAL A 234 -6.09 13.60 13.20
CA VAL A 234 -6.60 13.71 14.56
C VAL A 234 -5.43 13.66 15.54
N ASP A 235 -5.44 14.59 16.49
CA ASP A 235 -4.43 14.75 17.54
C ASP A 235 -5.07 15.28 18.83
N GLY A 236 -4.26 15.52 19.86
CA GLY A 236 -4.69 16.02 21.16
C GLY A 236 -5.60 15.03 21.88
N ASP A 237 -6.67 15.53 22.50
CA ASP A 237 -7.68 14.68 23.13
C ASP A 237 -8.39 13.80 22.08
N MET A 238 -8.27 12.49 22.27
CA MET A 238 -8.81 11.46 21.40
C MET A 238 -10.08 10.82 21.98
N SER A 239 -10.58 11.28 23.13
CA SER A 239 -11.72 10.68 23.85
C SER A 239 -13.00 10.59 23.00
N THR A 240 -13.17 11.52 22.06
CA THR A 240 -14.32 11.56 21.13
C THR A 240 -14.00 11.04 19.74
N VAL A 241 -12.77 10.55 19.52
CA VAL A 241 -12.38 9.91 18.26
C VAL A 241 -12.93 8.49 18.21
N ARG A 242 -13.58 8.15 17.10
CA ARG A 242 -14.17 6.84 16.86
C ARG A 242 -14.18 6.49 15.38
N LEU A 243 -14.26 5.21 15.07
CA LEU A 243 -14.65 4.73 13.76
C LEU A 243 -16.16 4.82 13.58
N ALA A 244 -16.64 4.80 12.34
CA ALA A 244 -18.06 4.64 12.03
C ALA A 244 -18.62 3.34 12.62
N SER A 245 -17.79 2.30 12.72
CA SER A 245 -18.12 1.00 13.31
C SER A 245 -17.97 0.93 14.84
N GLY A 246 -17.43 1.96 15.50
CA GLY A 246 -17.22 1.95 16.95
C GLY A 246 -15.84 2.45 17.39
N ARG A 247 -15.22 1.77 18.34
CA ARG A 247 -13.90 2.11 18.90
C ARG A 247 -12.77 1.79 17.91
N GLY A 248 -11.54 2.17 18.20
CA GLY A 248 -10.40 1.91 17.30
C GLY A 248 -10.15 0.42 17.03
N TYR A 249 -10.55 -0.47 17.95
CA TYR A 249 -10.43 -1.93 17.75
C TYR A 249 -11.45 -2.51 16.75
N THR A 250 -12.47 -1.77 16.32
CA THR A 250 -13.41 -2.20 15.26
C THR A 250 -12.88 -1.91 13.85
N TRP A 251 -11.58 -1.62 13.74
CA TRP A 251 -10.91 -1.39 12.46
C TRP A 251 -11.04 -2.62 11.56
N HIS A 252 -11.40 -2.34 10.32
CA HIS A 252 -11.44 -3.27 9.22
C HIS A 252 -11.24 -2.49 7.93
N TYR A 253 -10.99 -3.21 6.86
CA TYR A 253 -11.07 -2.67 5.52
C TYR A 253 -11.47 -3.76 4.55
N ASP A 254 -11.87 -3.30 3.39
CA ASP A 254 -12.46 -4.11 2.36
C ASP A 254 -11.73 -3.85 1.05
N PHE A 255 -11.62 -4.90 0.25
CA PHE A 255 -10.94 -4.86 -1.03
C PHE A 255 -11.78 -5.58 -2.07
N PHE A 256 -11.95 -4.95 -3.23
CA PHE A 256 -12.53 -5.56 -4.42
C PHE A 256 -11.58 -5.34 -5.59
N ASN A 257 -10.85 -6.40 -5.96
CA ASN A 257 -9.85 -6.37 -7.02
C ASN A 257 -10.49 -6.13 -8.38
N ALA A 258 -10.07 -5.06 -9.05
CA ALA A 258 -10.39 -4.82 -10.45
C ALA A 258 -9.20 -4.19 -11.21
N TRP A 259 -7.97 -4.42 -10.73
CA TRP A 259 -6.76 -4.10 -11.48
C TRP A 259 -6.82 -4.57 -12.93
N ASP A 260 -6.26 -3.78 -13.84
CA ASP A 260 -5.81 -4.31 -15.13
C ASP A 260 -4.80 -5.44 -14.88
N ALA A 261 -5.18 -6.66 -15.29
CA ALA A 261 -4.42 -7.86 -14.96
C ALA A 261 -2.97 -7.83 -15.48
N PRO A 262 -2.67 -7.40 -16.73
CA PRO A 262 -1.29 -7.25 -17.19
C PRO A 262 -0.46 -6.26 -16.36
N THR A 263 -1.05 -5.16 -15.91
CA THR A 263 -0.33 -4.15 -15.11
C THR A 263 -0.03 -4.69 -13.72
N LEU A 264 -1.00 -5.34 -13.06
CA LEU A 264 -0.77 -5.96 -11.75
C LEU A 264 0.28 -7.08 -11.83
N ASP A 265 0.24 -7.92 -12.88
CA ASP A 265 1.22 -8.98 -13.09
C ASP A 265 2.65 -8.42 -13.26
N ALA A 266 2.81 -7.33 -14.03
CA ALA A 266 4.09 -6.65 -14.18
C ALA A 266 4.63 -6.09 -12.86
N LEU A 267 3.77 -5.46 -12.04
CA LEU A 267 4.15 -4.95 -10.72
C LEU A 267 4.53 -6.08 -9.75
N VAL A 268 3.75 -7.15 -9.70
CA VAL A 268 4.05 -8.31 -8.83
C VAL A 268 5.37 -8.97 -9.25
N THR A 269 5.56 -9.22 -10.54
CA THR A 269 6.77 -9.85 -11.08
C THR A 269 8.00 -8.99 -10.83
N HIS A 270 7.92 -7.69 -11.12
CA HIS A 270 9.06 -6.79 -11.00
C HIS A 270 9.39 -6.47 -9.55
N CYS A 271 8.39 -6.13 -8.73
CA CYS A 271 8.61 -5.58 -7.40
C CYS A 271 8.64 -6.65 -6.31
N ILE A 272 7.62 -7.51 -6.26
CA ILE A 272 7.55 -8.55 -5.24
C ILE A 272 8.54 -9.66 -5.59
N ASN A 273 8.39 -10.30 -6.75
CA ASN A 273 9.27 -11.41 -7.13
C ASN A 273 10.71 -10.96 -7.43
N GLY A 274 10.91 -9.69 -7.79
CA GLY A 274 12.23 -9.09 -8.01
C GLY A 274 12.95 -8.62 -6.75
N GLY A 275 12.27 -8.61 -5.58
CA GLY A 275 12.84 -8.25 -4.29
C GLY A 275 13.16 -6.76 -4.15
N LEU A 276 12.19 -5.91 -4.49
CA LEU A 276 12.33 -4.46 -4.53
C LEU A 276 11.36 -3.75 -3.57
N GLN A 277 11.67 -2.49 -3.28
CA GLN A 277 10.80 -1.54 -2.60
C GLN A 277 10.28 -0.52 -3.61
N CYS A 278 9.22 -0.88 -4.33
CA CYS A 278 8.72 -0.07 -5.42
C CYS A 278 7.75 1.04 -4.96
N ASP A 279 7.85 2.19 -5.62
CA ASP A 279 6.79 3.18 -5.71
C ASP A 279 5.63 2.71 -6.62
N PRO A 280 4.56 3.50 -6.83
CA PRO A 280 3.44 3.14 -7.71
C PRO A 280 3.77 2.93 -9.19
N LYS A 281 4.97 3.31 -9.65
CA LYS A 281 5.47 3.09 -11.00
C LYS A 281 6.21 1.75 -11.13
N GLY A 282 6.42 1.06 -10.01
CA GLY A 282 7.31 -0.08 -9.96
C GLY A 282 8.79 0.30 -9.96
N TYR A 283 9.14 1.50 -9.51
CA TYR A 283 10.53 1.96 -9.41
C TYR A 283 11.04 1.90 -7.97
N ASP A 284 12.23 1.35 -7.77
CA ASP A 284 12.92 1.32 -6.48
C ASP A 284 14.00 2.41 -6.43
N GLN A 285 13.78 3.42 -5.59
CA GLN A 285 14.70 4.56 -5.45
C GLN A 285 16.08 4.17 -4.89
N TYR A 286 16.18 3.05 -4.19
CA TYR A 286 17.42 2.54 -3.62
C TYR A 286 18.13 1.58 -4.58
N LYS A 287 17.43 1.09 -5.62
CA LYS A 287 17.95 0.19 -6.66
C LYS A 287 17.64 0.71 -8.07
N PRO A 288 18.09 1.93 -8.43
CA PRO A 288 17.75 2.58 -9.70
C PRO A 288 18.19 1.78 -10.94
N ASN A 289 19.27 0.99 -10.81
CA ASN A 289 19.79 0.11 -11.85
C ASN A 289 18.83 -1.03 -12.23
N ARG A 290 17.85 -1.34 -11.38
CA ARG A 290 16.84 -2.38 -11.63
C ARG A 290 15.70 -1.88 -12.52
N GLY A 291 15.64 -0.58 -12.81
CA GLY A 291 14.62 0.00 -13.68
C GLY A 291 13.24 0.08 -13.03
N GLN A 292 12.21 0.24 -13.85
CA GLN A 292 10.83 0.40 -13.43
C GLN A 292 9.91 -0.53 -14.23
N ALA A 293 8.82 -0.99 -13.60
CA ALA A 293 7.83 -1.82 -14.29
C ALA A 293 6.98 -1.04 -15.31
N LEU A 294 6.69 0.24 -15.02
CA LEU A 294 5.71 1.03 -15.77
C LEU A 294 6.33 2.28 -16.42
N GLY A 295 5.68 2.79 -17.47
CA GLY A 295 6.05 4.01 -18.17
C GLY A 295 5.85 5.28 -17.32
N ASN A 296 6.22 6.44 -17.87
CA ASN A 296 6.08 7.74 -17.19
C ASN A 296 4.63 8.13 -16.88
N ASN A 297 3.67 7.54 -17.57
CA ASN A 297 2.24 7.67 -17.30
C ASN A 297 1.71 6.64 -16.29
N TYR A 298 2.58 5.88 -15.61
CA TYR A 298 2.23 4.83 -14.64
C TYR A 298 1.43 3.68 -15.25
N ARG A 299 1.55 3.45 -16.57
CA ARG A 299 0.93 2.34 -17.29
C ARG A 299 1.97 1.44 -17.91
N LEU A 300 1.56 0.26 -18.37
CA LEU A 300 2.46 -0.59 -19.14
C LEU A 300 3.05 0.16 -20.36
N PRO A 301 4.33 -0.07 -20.70
CA PRO A 301 4.96 0.56 -21.86
C PRO A 301 4.11 0.40 -23.14
N GLY A 302 3.93 1.49 -23.87
CA GLY A 302 3.14 1.52 -25.10
C GLY A 302 1.64 1.79 -24.91
N ARG A 303 1.15 1.88 -23.67
CA ARG A 303 -0.21 2.35 -23.38
C ARG A 303 -0.25 3.88 -23.24
N PRO A 304 -1.31 4.55 -23.73
CA PRO A 304 -1.48 6.00 -23.58
C PRO A 304 -1.79 6.42 -22.14
#